data_AF-A0A1K1T5C6-F1
#
_entry.id   AF-A0A1K1T5C6-F1
#
_cell.length_a   1.000
_cell.length_b   1.000
_cell.length_c   1.000
_cell.angle_alpha   90.00
_cell.angle_beta   90.00
_cell.angle_gamma   90.00
#
_symmetry.space_group_name_H-M   'P 1'
#
loop_
_entity.id
_entity.type
_entity.pdbx_description
1 polymer ?
#
loop_
_entity_poly.entity_id
_entity_poly.type
_entity_poly.pdbx_seq_one_letter_code
_entity_poly.pdbx_strand_id
1 'polypeptide(L)'
;MTNYRSRLVAVLFALLATLFTGVTAAEAVADSPAVAAQNACGNLSGFTHTTLPALPAEATTTYDLIQQGGPFPYPRNDGVVFDNREGVLPACAPGYYHEYTVPTPGSSTRGTRRIVTGSGREYFYTGDHYATFQVIDVPGGPAHACGDLSGLAKIGYSQLSSAAKTAVDDVRDGTATGTTYQNREGVLPACAPGYYTLFAVGTNDRVISGKAGELAYTPDRYVTFERIDLGA
;
A
#
# COMPACT_ATOMS: atom_id res chain seq x y z
N MET A 1 48.07 -51.17 42.14
CA MET A 1 47.67 -52.52 42.58
C MET A 1 46.21 -52.39 43.00
N THR A 2 45.17 -52.98 42.41
CA THR A 2 45.02 -54.06 41.43
C THR A 2 43.57 -53.94 40.91
N ASN A 3 43.36 -54.11 39.60
CA ASN A 3 42.03 -54.23 39.00
C ASN A 3 41.40 -55.59 39.36
N TYR A 4 40.09 -55.66 39.58
CA TYR A 4 39.34 -56.92 39.52
C TYR A 4 38.05 -56.75 38.72
N ARG A 5 37.98 -57.47 37.59
CA ARG A 5 36.78 -57.68 36.78
C ARG A 5 36.22 -59.06 37.14
N SER A 6 34.90 -59.19 37.27
CA SER A 6 34.12 -60.43 37.04
C SER A 6 32.63 -60.04 37.11
N ARG A 7 31.83 -60.05 36.03
CA ARG A 7 31.21 -61.16 35.26
C ARG A 7 30.25 -62.04 36.07
N LEU A 8 29.07 -62.29 35.44
CA LEU A 8 27.97 -63.24 35.75
C LEU A 8 26.80 -62.61 36.53
N VAL A 9 25.70 -62.19 35.88
CA VAL A 9 24.54 -62.98 35.41
C VAL A 9 23.77 -63.63 36.56
N ALA A 10 22.60 -63.06 36.88
CA ALA A 10 21.51 -63.78 37.53
C ALA A 10 20.16 -63.10 37.18
N VAL A 11 19.37 -63.87 36.45
CA VAL A 11 17.98 -63.67 36.04
C VAL A 11 17.04 -63.66 37.26
N LEU A 12 16.09 -62.71 37.31
CA LEU A 12 14.71 -62.84 37.84
C LEU A 12 14.09 -61.44 37.74
N PHE A 13 13.09 -61.16 36.93
CA PHE A 13 11.69 -61.47 37.23
C PHE A 13 10.86 -61.40 35.94
N ALA A 14 10.27 -62.52 35.58
CA ALA A 14 9.15 -62.55 34.65
C ALA A 14 7.84 -62.38 35.44
N LEU A 15 6.88 -61.73 34.78
CA LEU A 15 5.42 -61.84 34.95
C LEU A 15 4.77 -61.16 36.17
N LEU A 16 4.26 -59.95 35.92
CA LEU A 16 2.91 -59.58 36.36
C LEU A 16 2.23 -58.81 35.21
N ALA A 17 1.40 -59.56 34.50
CA ALA A 17 0.54 -59.06 33.45
C ALA A 17 -0.72 -58.42 34.06
N THR A 18 -1.29 -57.52 33.27
CA THR A 18 -2.69 -57.06 33.29
C THR A 18 -3.01 -55.87 34.21
N LEU A 19 -3.08 -54.70 33.57
CA LEU A 19 -4.19 -53.73 33.55
C LEU A 19 -3.59 -52.33 33.47
N PHE A 20 -3.48 -51.77 32.26
CA PHE A 20 -3.91 -50.39 32.02
C PHE A 20 -4.28 -50.26 30.55
N THR A 21 -5.57 -50.03 30.37
CA THR A 21 -6.32 -49.73 29.16
C THR A 21 -5.60 -48.73 28.27
N GLY A 22 -5.52 -49.05 26.98
CA GLY A 22 -5.02 -48.15 25.94
C GLY A 22 -5.85 -46.86 25.91
N VAL A 23 -5.24 -45.76 26.32
CA VAL A 23 -5.69 -44.42 25.99
C VAL A 23 -5.02 -44.08 24.67
N THR A 24 -5.76 -44.18 23.56
CA THR A 24 -5.39 -43.48 22.35
C THR A 24 -5.51 -41.99 22.66
N ALA A 25 -4.40 -41.30 22.87
CA ALA A 25 -4.39 -39.86 22.88
C ALA A 25 -4.85 -39.40 21.50
N ALA A 26 -6.09 -38.91 21.40
CA ALA A 26 -6.51 -38.15 20.24
C ALA A 26 -5.65 -36.88 20.25
N GLU A 27 -4.68 -36.80 19.34
CA GLU A 27 -3.99 -35.55 19.06
C GLU A 27 -5.06 -34.56 18.58
N ALA A 28 -5.45 -33.66 19.47
CA ALA A 28 -6.20 -32.48 19.08
C ALA A 28 -5.28 -31.68 18.15
N VAL A 29 -5.59 -31.72 16.85
CA VAL A 29 -5.01 -30.78 15.90
C VAL A 29 -5.48 -29.41 16.38
N ALA A 30 -4.61 -28.68 17.06
CA ALA A 30 -4.85 -27.30 17.41
C ALA A 30 -5.02 -26.56 16.09
N ASP A 31 -6.24 -26.08 15.85
CA ASP A 31 -6.55 -25.18 14.75
C ASP A 31 -5.72 -23.91 15.03
N SER A 32 -4.56 -23.81 14.37
CA SER A 32 -3.75 -22.61 14.42
C SER A 32 -4.66 -21.48 13.94
N PRO A 33 -4.80 -20.36 14.70
CA PRO A 33 -5.62 -19.27 14.22
C PRO A 33 -5.08 -18.86 12.85
N ALA A 34 -5.93 -18.97 11.83
CA ALA A 34 -5.60 -18.48 10.51
C ALA A 34 -5.22 -17.01 10.67
N VAL A 35 -3.93 -16.69 10.51
CA VAL A 35 -3.49 -15.31 10.40
C VAL A 35 -4.26 -14.76 9.21
N ALA A 36 -5.14 -13.79 9.46
CA ALA A 36 -5.89 -13.15 8.39
C ALA A 36 -4.89 -12.73 7.32
N ALA A 37 -5.06 -13.23 6.10
CA ALA A 37 -4.11 -12.99 5.03
C ALA A 37 -4.04 -11.47 4.80
N GLN A 38 -2.86 -10.90 5.03
CA GLN A 38 -2.60 -9.49 4.78
C GLN A 38 -2.89 -9.18 3.30
N ASN A 39 -3.54 -8.04 3.03
CA ASN A 39 -3.83 -7.62 1.66
C ASN A 39 -2.55 -7.53 0.83
N ALA A 40 -2.59 -7.98 -0.42
CA ALA A 40 -1.48 -7.77 -1.37
C ALA A 40 -1.23 -6.28 -1.62
N CYS A 41 0.01 -5.89 -1.94
CA CYS A 41 0.37 -4.50 -2.17
C CYS A 41 -0.61 -3.77 -3.11
N GLY A 42 -1.09 -2.59 -2.68
CA GLY A 42 -2.06 -1.79 -3.43
C GLY A 42 -3.52 -2.26 -3.34
N ASN A 43 -3.80 -3.43 -2.76
CA ASN A 43 -5.16 -3.89 -2.50
C ASN A 43 -5.73 -3.24 -1.22
N LEU A 44 -6.69 -2.33 -1.40
CA LEU A 44 -7.35 -1.61 -0.32
C LEU A 44 -8.71 -2.22 0.09
N SER A 45 -9.06 -3.40 -0.44
CA SER A 45 -10.32 -4.06 -0.09
C SER A 45 -10.42 -4.31 1.43
N GLY A 46 -11.55 -3.94 2.03
CA GLY A 46 -11.80 -4.14 3.46
C GLY A 46 -11.32 -3.00 4.37
N PHE A 47 -10.64 -1.98 3.83
CA PHE A 47 -10.39 -0.75 4.58
C PHE A 47 -11.63 0.14 4.61
N THR A 48 -11.85 0.85 5.72
CA THR A 48 -12.79 1.97 5.74
C THR A 48 -12.17 3.16 5.02
N HIS A 49 -12.96 3.82 4.18
CA HIS A 49 -12.56 5.03 3.47
C HIS A 49 -13.14 6.28 4.14
N THR A 50 -12.39 7.36 4.10
CA THR A 50 -12.83 8.68 4.55
C THR A 50 -12.25 9.75 3.65
N THR A 51 -12.94 10.87 3.50
CA THR A 51 -12.41 11.99 2.72
C THR A 51 -11.45 12.83 3.57
N LEU A 52 -10.43 13.42 2.96
CA LEU A 52 -9.49 14.28 3.68
C LEU A 52 -10.18 15.40 4.50
N PRO A 53 -11.22 16.11 3.99
CA PRO A 53 -11.93 17.13 4.78
C PRO A 53 -12.78 16.58 5.94
N ALA A 54 -13.06 15.28 5.99
CA ALA A 54 -13.78 14.64 7.09
C ALA A 54 -12.87 14.28 8.28
N LEU A 55 -11.55 14.37 8.11
CA LEU A 55 -10.56 14.20 9.17
C LEU A 55 -10.38 15.50 9.99
N PRO A 56 -9.71 15.45 11.16
CA PRO A 56 -9.29 16.67 11.85
C PRO A 56 -8.51 17.60 10.92
N ALA A 57 -8.68 18.93 11.06
CA ALA A 57 -8.10 19.92 10.17
C ALA A 57 -6.57 19.80 10.06
N GLU A 58 -5.89 19.38 11.12
CA GLU A 58 -4.45 19.15 11.14
C GLU A 58 -4.02 18.06 10.14
N ALA A 59 -4.87 17.10 9.81
CA ALA A 59 -4.59 16.09 8.80
C ALA A 59 -4.50 16.72 7.40
N THR A 60 -5.35 17.71 7.09
CA THR A 60 -5.25 18.47 5.83
C THR A 60 -3.94 19.24 5.79
N THR A 61 -3.56 19.93 6.87
CA THR A 61 -2.26 20.62 6.95
C THR A 61 -1.08 19.67 6.77
N THR A 62 -1.10 18.49 7.40
CA THR A 62 -0.05 17.47 7.22
C THR A 62 -0.01 16.96 5.78
N TYR A 63 -1.17 16.71 5.16
CA TYR A 63 -1.25 16.32 3.75
C TYR A 63 -0.64 17.37 2.82
N ASP A 64 -0.95 18.66 3.02
CA ASP A 64 -0.41 19.75 2.20
C ASP A 64 1.12 19.84 2.30
N LEU A 65 1.67 19.63 3.51
CA LEU A 65 3.12 19.56 3.72
C LEU A 65 3.75 18.36 3.02
N ILE A 66 3.07 17.21 3.00
CA ILE A 66 3.52 16.03 2.26
C ILE A 66 3.60 16.33 0.76
N GLN A 67 2.59 17.01 0.20
CA GLN A 67 2.61 17.41 -1.22
C GLN A 67 3.74 18.40 -1.54
N GLN A 68 4.08 19.28 -0.61
CA GLN A 68 5.15 20.27 -0.75
C GLN A 68 6.56 19.70 -0.48
N GLY A 69 6.66 18.51 0.10
CA GLY A 69 7.93 17.94 0.55
C GLY A 69 8.47 18.57 1.85
N GLY A 70 7.59 19.16 2.67
CA GLY A 70 7.94 19.85 3.91
C GLY A 70 8.06 21.37 3.77
N PRO A 71 8.71 22.07 4.71
CA PRO A 71 9.41 21.53 5.89
C PRO A 71 8.46 20.88 6.89
N PHE A 72 8.88 19.76 7.49
CA PHE A 72 8.05 19.02 8.44
C PHE A 72 8.25 19.50 9.89
N PRO A 73 7.18 19.55 10.72
CA PRO A 73 7.27 20.00 12.11
C PRO A 73 8.12 19.09 13.00
N TYR A 74 8.18 17.79 12.70
CA TYR A 74 8.98 16.81 13.43
C TYR A 74 10.02 16.17 12.51
N PRO A 75 11.07 16.90 12.09
CA PRO A 75 11.98 16.46 11.02
C PRO A 75 12.83 15.22 11.33
N ARG A 76 12.84 14.75 12.60
CA ARG A 76 13.48 13.49 12.99
C ARG A 76 12.57 12.27 12.83
N ASN A 77 11.29 12.49 12.56
CA ASN A 77 10.26 11.45 12.55
C ASN A 77 9.38 11.51 11.30
N ASP A 78 9.03 12.70 10.86
CA ASP A 78 8.19 12.89 9.68
C ASP A 78 8.99 12.54 8.41
N GLY A 79 8.41 11.69 7.58
CA GLY A 79 9.03 11.17 6.36
C GLY A 79 9.93 9.95 6.56
N VAL A 80 10.07 9.42 7.78
CA VAL A 80 10.81 8.16 7.98
C VAL A 80 10.00 6.96 7.50
N VAL A 81 10.68 5.86 7.22
CA VAL A 81 10.05 4.61 6.78
C VAL A 81 9.14 4.06 7.88
N PHE A 82 7.92 3.69 7.51
CA PHE A 82 6.99 2.92 8.31
C PHE A 82 7.07 1.44 7.89
N ASP A 83 7.62 0.59 8.75
CA ASP A 83 7.90 -0.82 8.41
C ASP A 83 6.64 -1.70 8.27
N ASN A 84 5.48 -1.24 8.75
CA ASN A 84 4.24 -2.03 8.76
C ASN A 84 4.41 -3.43 9.38
N ARG A 85 5.08 -3.53 10.54
CA ARG A 85 5.47 -4.80 11.16
C ARG A 85 4.28 -5.63 11.64
N GLU A 86 3.24 -4.95 12.08
CA GLU A 86 1.98 -5.53 12.52
C GLU A 86 1.13 -6.01 11.34
N GLY A 87 1.53 -5.69 10.11
CA GLY A 87 0.87 -6.15 8.88
C GLY A 87 -0.53 -5.57 8.67
N VAL A 88 -0.84 -4.41 9.26
CA VAL A 88 -2.17 -3.80 9.18
C VAL A 88 -2.41 -3.19 7.80
N LEU A 89 -1.41 -2.53 7.20
CA LEU A 89 -1.47 -2.02 5.83
C LEU A 89 -1.16 -3.14 4.83
N PRO A 90 -1.48 -3.00 3.52
CA PRO A 90 -1.14 -4.01 2.52
C PRO A 90 0.36 -4.36 2.46
N ALA A 91 0.68 -5.62 2.18
CA ALA A 91 2.04 -6.15 2.12
C ALA A 91 2.80 -5.63 0.90
N CYS A 92 3.61 -4.58 1.08
CA CYS A 92 4.45 -3.97 0.05
C CYS A 92 5.94 -4.13 0.37
N ALA A 93 6.81 -3.80 -0.59
CA ALA A 93 8.27 -3.88 -0.40
C ALA A 93 8.77 -2.96 0.73
N PRO A 94 9.92 -3.25 1.36
CA PRO A 94 10.52 -2.36 2.35
C PRO A 94 10.72 -0.94 1.81
N GLY A 95 10.51 0.06 2.67
CA GLY A 95 10.58 1.48 2.28
C GLY A 95 9.39 1.98 1.45
N TYR A 96 8.35 1.16 1.22
CA TYR A 96 7.18 1.60 0.48
C TYR A 96 6.34 2.64 1.23
N TYR A 97 6.27 2.51 2.56
CA TYR A 97 5.46 3.38 3.41
C TYR A 97 6.31 4.37 4.19
N HIS A 98 5.80 5.60 4.36
CA HIS A 98 6.42 6.64 5.18
C HIS A 98 5.40 7.26 6.13
N GLU A 99 5.81 7.60 7.35
CA GLU A 99 4.93 8.18 8.36
C GLU A 99 5.11 9.69 8.55
N TYR A 100 4.02 10.37 8.87
CA TYR A 100 3.98 11.81 9.14
C TYR A 100 3.08 12.09 10.33
N THR A 101 3.53 12.98 11.21
CA THR A 101 2.78 13.40 12.39
C THR A 101 1.60 14.27 11.99
N VAL A 102 0.42 13.96 12.54
CA VAL A 102 -0.72 14.86 12.55
C VAL A 102 -0.79 15.48 13.95
N PRO A 103 -0.52 16.79 14.10
CA PRO A 103 -0.56 17.44 15.41
C PRO A 103 -1.90 17.26 16.11
N THR A 104 -1.85 17.12 17.44
CA THR A 104 -3.05 17.14 18.28
C THR A 104 -3.08 18.47 19.02
N PRO A 105 -4.10 19.33 18.81
CA PRO A 105 -4.19 20.62 19.48
C PRO A 105 -4.03 20.50 21.00
N GLY A 106 -3.19 21.36 21.58
CA GLY A 106 -2.92 21.40 23.02
C GLY A 106 -2.01 20.28 23.55
N SER A 107 -1.59 19.32 22.72
CA SER A 107 -0.61 18.30 23.12
C SER A 107 0.81 18.88 23.19
N SER A 108 1.54 18.55 24.25
CA SER A 108 2.98 18.83 24.39
C SER A 108 3.87 17.80 23.69
N THR A 109 3.27 16.73 23.14
CA THR A 109 3.95 15.64 22.44
C THR A 109 3.42 15.50 21.01
N ARG A 110 4.04 14.62 20.20
CA ARG A 110 3.56 14.24 18.86
C ARG A 110 2.13 13.66 18.84
N GLY A 111 1.60 13.23 19.98
CA GLY A 111 0.29 12.56 20.06
C GLY A 111 0.25 11.22 19.29
N THR A 112 -0.95 10.71 19.05
CA THR A 112 -1.20 9.38 18.45
C THR A 112 -1.60 9.42 16.97
N ARG A 113 -1.86 10.62 16.43
CA ARG A 113 -2.41 10.77 15.08
C ARG A 113 -1.31 10.81 14.03
N ARG A 114 -1.48 10.08 12.93
CA ARG A 114 -0.51 10.05 11.81
C ARG A 114 -1.23 9.96 10.47
N ILE A 115 -0.53 10.44 9.44
CA ILE A 115 -0.75 10.01 8.06
C ILE A 115 0.40 9.07 7.70
N VAL A 116 0.09 7.93 7.09
CA VAL A 116 1.06 7.05 6.44
C VAL A 116 0.83 7.12 4.93
N THR A 117 1.88 7.37 4.17
CA THR A 117 1.82 7.42 2.70
C THR A 117 2.36 6.12 2.11
N GLY A 118 1.79 5.66 1.01
CA GLY A 118 2.33 4.60 0.17
C GLY A 118 2.96 5.16 -1.11
N SER A 119 3.94 4.45 -1.68
CA SER A 119 4.56 4.82 -2.95
C SER A 119 3.62 4.68 -4.17
N GLY A 120 2.43 4.09 -4.00
CA GLY A 120 1.32 4.11 -4.96
C GLY A 120 0.32 5.24 -4.70
N ARG A 121 0.75 6.26 -3.93
CA ARG A 121 0.01 7.45 -3.52
C ARG A 121 -1.27 7.12 -2.75
N GLU A 122 -1.29 5.98 -2.07
CA GLU A 122 -2.23 5.72 -1.00
C GLU A 122 -1.90 6.61 0.19
N TYR A 123 -2.94 7.12 0.85
CA TYR A 123 -2.83 7.86 2.10
C TYR A 123 -3.66 7.15 3.14
N PHE A 124 -3.10 6.92 4.32
CA PHE A 124 -3.79 6.26 5.42
C PHE A 124 -3.77 7.14 6.65
N TYR A 125 -4.91 7.31 7.30
CA TYR A 125 -5.01 8.00 8.58
C TYR A 125 -5.11 7.00 9.72
N THR A 126 -4.32 7.20 10.76
CA THR A 126 -4.49 6.56 12.07
C THR A 126 -4.72 7.62 13.12
N GLY A 127 -5.75 7.44 13.96
CA GLY A 127 -6.00 8.27 15.15
C GLY A 127 -5.40 7.70 16.44
N ASP A 128 -4.99 6.43 16.41
CA ASP A 128 -4.75 5.58 17.57
C ASP A 128 -3.35 4.94 17.57
N HIS A 129 -2.39 5.63 16.96
CA HIS A 129 -0.98 5.21 16.91
C HIS A 129 -0.77 3.83 16.26
N TYR A 130 -1.27 3.70 15.03
CA TYR A 130 -1.11 2.57 14.10
C TYR A 130 -1.93 1.32 14.43
N ALA A 131 -2.84 1.39 15.41
CA ALA A 131 -3.69 0.25 15.72
C ALA A 131 -4.78 0.05 14.67
N THR A 132 -5.33 1.12 14.12
CA THR A 132 -6.30 1.08 13.02
C THR A 132 -6.00 2.13 11.95
N PHE A 133 -6.44 1.84 10.71
CA PHE A 133 -6.25 2.76 9.58
C PHE A 133 -7.55 2.94 8.79
N GLN A 134 -7.73 4.17 8.32
CA GLN A 134 -8.69 4.53 7.27
C GLN A 134 -7.93 4.97 6.03
N VAL A 135 -8.36 4.55 4.85
CA VAL A 135 -7.87 5.09 3.58
C VAL A 135 -8.41 6.52 3.43
N ILE A 136 -7.53 7.46 3.10
CA ILE A 136 -7.88 8.84 2.84
C ILE A 136 -8.11 9.00 1.34
N ASP A 137 -9.35 9.27 0.98
CA ASP A 137 -9.72 9.69 -0.37
C ASP A 137 -9.48 11.20 -0.49
N VAL A 138 -8.53 11.57 -1.35
CA VAL A 138 -8.23 12.97 -1.64
C VAL A 138 -9.11 13.42 -2.81
N PRO A 139 -9.69 14.64 -2.75
CA PRO A 139 -10.46 15.17 -3.87
C PRO A 139 -9.61 15.21 -5.15
N GLY A 140 -10.25 14.85 -6.28
CA GLY A 140 -9.71 15.09 -7.63
C GLY A 140 -9.34 16.55 -7.87
N GLY A 141 -8.57 16.78 -8.93
CA GLY A 141 -7.93 18.07 -9.21
C GLY A 141 -8.95 19.18 -9.48
N PRO A 142 -8.52 20.37 -9.97
CA PRO A 142 -9.43 21.49 -10.19
C PRO A 142 -10.72 21.04 -10.90
N ALA A 143 -11.84 21.67 -10.55
CA ALA A 143 -13.21 21.29 -10.94
C ALA A 143 -13.44 21.33 -12.47
N HIS A 144 -12.82 20.40 -13.18
CA HIS A 144 -12.99 20.13 -14.58
C HIS A 144 -14.01 19.00 -14.74
N ALA A 145 -14.74 19.01 -15.84
CA ALA A 145 -15.63 17.92 -16.17
C ALA A 145 -14.85 16.61 -16.29
N CYS A 146 -15.49 15.48 -15.99
CA CYS A 146 -14.87 14.17 -16.17
C CYS A 146 -14.27 14.04 -17.60
N GLY A 147 -13.01 13.64 -17.69
CA GLY A 147 -12.25 13.53 -18.95
C GLY A 147 -11.64 14.83 -19.48
N ASP A 148 -11.96 16.00 -18.90
CA ASP A 148 -11.34 17.27 -19.29
C ASP A 148 -9.95 17.44 -18.68
N LEU A 149 -8.93 17.00 -19.43
CA LEU A 149 -7.52 17.11 -19.06
C LEU A 149 -6.90 18.48 -19.41
N SER A 150 -7.70 19.50 -19.75
CA SER A 150 -7.18 20.82 -20.19
C SER A 150 -6.43 21.58 -19.09
N GLY A 151 -6.67 21.26 -17.82
CA GLY A 151 -5.93 21.80 -16.68
C GLY A 151 -4.52 21.26 -16.50
N LEU A 152 -4.13 20.20 -17.22
CA LEU A 152 -2.79 19.63 -17.15
C LEU A 152 -1.81 20.31 -18.10
N ALA A 153 -0.54 20.34 -17.73
CA ALA A 153 0.55 20.66 -18.65
C ALA A 153 0.51 19.72 -19.86
N LYS A 154 0.97 20.21 -21.01
CA LYS A 154 0.89 19.48 -22.28
C LYS A 154 2.25 18.91 -22.64
N ILE A 155 2.30 17.63 -22.99
CA ILE A 155 3.47 16.98 -23.58
C ILE A 155 3.12 16.47 -24.98
N GLY A 156 3.94 16.82 -25.98
CA GLY A 156 3.77 16.31 -27.33
C GLY A 156 4.19 14.85 -27.44
N TYR A 157 3.46 14.05 -28.22
CA TYR A 157 3.78 12.65 -28.46
C TYR A 157 5.24 12.46 -28.92
N SER A 158 5.77 13.36 -29.75
CA SER A 158 7.17 13.33 -30.19
C SER A 158 8.20 13.48 -29.05
N GLN A 159 7.83 14.11 -27.94
CA GLN A 159 8.67 14.33 -26.76
C GLN A 159 8.66 13.15 -25.78
N LEU A 160 7.71 12.22 -25.94
CA LEU A 160 7.65 11.01 -25.12
C LEU A 160 8.87 10.12 -25.35
N SER A 161 9.25 9.37 -24.32
CA SER A 161 10.22 8.28 -24.43
C SER A 161 9.73 7.23 -25.43
N SER A 162 10.63 6.46 -26.04
CA SER A 162 10.25 5.42 -27.00
C SER A 162 9.29 4.40 -26.40
N ALA A 163 9.50 3.99 -25.14
CA ALA A 163 8.61 3.08 -24.44
C ALA A 163 7.22 3.69 -24.20
N ALA A 164 7.16 4.98 -23.82
CA ALA A 164 5.88 5.66 -23.63
C ALA A 164 5.11 5.81 -24.95
N LYS A 165 5.80 6.07 -26.06
CA LYS A 165 5.20 6.08 -27.40
C LYS A 165 4.56 4.73 -27.74
N THR A 166 5.31 3.64 -27.57
CA THR A 166 4.79 2.29 -27.79
C THR A 166 3.54 2.02 -26.94
N ALA A 167 3.57 2.36 -25.66
CA ALA A 167 2.40 2.18 -24.80
C ALA A 167 1.21 3.02 -25.25
N VAL A 168 1.42 4.26 -25.69
CA VAL A 168 0.35 5.11 -26.25
C VAL A 168 -0.23 4.48 -27.51
N ASP A 169 0.61 3.97 -28.41
CA ASP A 169 0.14 3.34 -29.65
C ASP A 169 -0.65 2.06 -29.36
N ASP A 170 -0.14 1.19 -28.48
CA ASP A 170 -0.84 -0.03 -28.06
C ASP A 170 -2.20 0.27 -27.40
N VAL A 171 -2.28 1.35 -26.61
CA VAL A 171 -3.54 1.82 -26.01
C VAL A 171 -4.53 2.26 -27.09
N ARG A 172 -4.05 3.02 -28.09
CA ARG A 172 -4.89 3.52 -29.19
C ARG A 172 -5.36 2.40 -30.12
N ASP A 173 -4.52 1.40 -30.34
CA ASP A 173 -4.83 0.23 -31.15
C ASP A 173 -5.68 -0.81 -30.38
N GLY A 174 -5.90 -0.60 -29.08
CA GLY A 174 -6.70 -1.50 -28.23
C GLY A 174 -5.99 -2.82 -27.91
N THR A 175 -4.67 -2.88 -28.05
CA THR A 175 -3.84 -4.06 -27.79
C THR A 175 -3.24 -4.06 -26.39
N ALA A 176 -3.19 -2.91 -25.72
CA ALA A 176 -2.67 -2.78 -24.36
C ALA A 176 -3.59 -3.41 -23.30
N THR A 177 -2.99 -4.11 -22.33
CA THR A 177 -3.67 -4.56 -21.11
C THR A 177 -3.29 -3.63 -19.95
N GLY A 178 -4.27 -3.00 -19.33
CA GLY A 178 -4.08 -2.10 -18.20
C GLY A 178 -4.84 -2.54 -16.95
N THR A 179 -4.62 -1.80 -15.87
CA THR A 179 -5.37 -1.93 -14.62
C THR A 179 -6.19 -0.67 -14.36
N THR A 180 -7.19 -0.75 -13.49
CA THR A 180 -7.96 0.46 -13.12
C THR A 180 -7.05 1.48 -12.44
N TYR A 181 -7.00 2.70 -12.99
CA TYR A 181 -6.37 3.84 -12.33
C TYR A 181 -7.34 4.41 -11.29
N GLN A 182 -6.88 4.50 -10.04
CA GLN A 182 -7.70 4.88 -8.90
C GLN A 182 -7.75 6.40 -8.64
N ASN A 183 -6.93 7.19 -9.36
CA ASN A 183 -6.81 8.65 -9.16
C ASN A 183 -6.59 9.06 -7.70
N ARG A 184 -5.71 8.32 -6.99
CA ARG A 184 -5.44 8.51 -5.56
C ARG A 184 -4.67 9.79 -5.26
N GLU A 185 -4.06 10.37 -6.27
CA GLU A 185 -3.39 11.65 -6.20
C GLU A 185 -4.39 12.79 -6.26
N GLY A 186 -5.60 12.51 -6.77
CA GLY A 186 -6.60 13.53 -7.03
C GLY A 186 -6.10 14.58 -8.02
N VAL A 187 -5.35 14.19 -9.05
CA VAL A 187 -4.85 15.13 -10.06
C VAL A 187 -5.72 15.14 -11.31
N LEU A 188 -6.19 13.96 -11.74
CA LEU A 188 -7.15 13.88 -12.85
C LEU A 188 -8.55 14.30 -12.39
N PRO A 189 -9.42 14.78 -13.31
CA PRO A 189 -10.81 15.07 -13.00
C PRO A 189 -11.54 13.89 -12.34
N ALA A 190 -12.43 14.18 -11.39
CA ALA A 190 -13.23 13.14 -10.76
C ALA A 190 -14.21 12.53 -11.77
N CYS A 191 -14.19 11.21 -11.88
CA CYS A 191 -15.01 10.42 -12.79
C CYS A 191 -15.63 9.22 -12.06
N ALA A 192 -16.57 8.53 -12.70
CA ALA A 192 -17.10 7.28 -12.18
C ALA A 192 -15.99 6.21 -11.98
N PRO A 193 -16.10 5.31 -11.00
CA PRO A 193 -15.12 4.24 -10.79
C PRO A 193 -14.84 3.44 -12.08
N GLY A 194 -13.57 3.10 -12.31
CA GLY A 194 -13.15 2.37 -13.51
C GLY A 194 -13.18 3.17 -14.80
N TYR A 195 -13.28 4.51 -14.74
CA TYR A 195 -13.23 5.37 -15.92
C TYR A 195 -11.81 5.49 -16.51
N TYR A 196 -10.79 5.56 -15.66
CA TYR A 196 -9.40 5.63 -16.08
C TYR A 196 -8.72 4.26 -16.00
N THR A 197 -7.90 3.95 -16.99
CA THR A 197 -7.07 2.75 -17.07
C THR A 197 -5.60 3.17 -17.07
N LEU A 198 -4.80 2.52 -16.22
CA LEU A 198 -3.36 2.69 -16.09
C LEU A 198 -2.62 1.60 -16.88
N PHE A 199 -1.62 2.05 -17.64
CA PHE A 199 -0.70 1.21 -18.40
C PHE A 199 0.72 1.46 -17.91
N ALA A 200 1.40 0.40 -17.48
CA ALA A 200 2.79 0.48 -17.08
C ALA A 200 3.69 0.60 -18.31
N VAL A 201 4.55 1.63 -18.34
CA VAL A 201 5.54 1.82 -19.42
C VAL A 201 6.92 1.30 -18.98
N GLY A 202 7.25 1.52 -17.70
CA GLY A 202 8.48 1.05 -17.08
C GLY A 202 8.32 0.98 -15.56
N THR A 203 9.41 1.17 -14.81
CA THR A 203 9.34 1.14 -13.34
C THR A 203 8.53 2.32 -12.79
N ASN A 204 8.72 3.52 -13.35
CA ASN A 204 8.10 4.76 -12.86
C ASN A 204 7.05 5.31 -13.83
N ASP A 205 7.36 5.28 -15.12
CA ASP A 205 6.56 5.85 -16.20
C ASP A 205 5.21 5.13 -16.35
N ARG A 206 4.11 5.88 -16.45
CA ARG A 206 2.77 5.35 -16.74
C ARG A 206 2.09 6.18 -17.81
N VAL A 207 1.30 5.50 -18.64
CA VAL A 207 0.28 6.13 -19.46
C VAL A 207 -1.07 5.83 -18.80
N ILE A 208 -1.93 6.83 -18.73
CA ILE A 208 -3.30 6.71 -18.22
C ILE A 208 -4.22 7.10 -19.36
N SER A 209 -5.22 6.25 -19.65
CA SER A 209 -6.25 6.54 -20.63
C SER A 209 -7.62 6.61 -19.99
N GLY A 210 -8.42 7.60 -20.36
CA GLY A 210 -9.83 7.64 -20.02
C GLY A 210 -10.71 7.00 -21.10
N LYS A 211 -11.95 6.66 -20.74
CA LYS A 211 -12.90 6.00 -21.65
C LYS A 211 -13.26 6.81 -22.90
N ALA A 212 -13.03 8.12 -22.92
CA ALA A 212 -13.27 8.97 -24.08
C ALA A 212 -12.01 9.13 -24.97
N GLY A 213 -10.92 8.41 -24.69
CA GLY A 213 -9.69 8.39 -25.49
C GLY A 213 -8.66 9.47 -25.09
N GLU A 214 -8.93 10.23 -24.04
CA GLU A 214 -7.96 11.12 -23.42
C GLU A 214 -6.76 10.34 -22.88
N LEU A 215 -5.59 10.96 -22.94
CA LEU A 215 -4.32 10.37 -22.56
C LEU A 215 -3.57 11.31 -21.63
N ALA A 216 -3.18 10.78 -20.47
CA ALA A 216 -2.27 11.42 -19.54
C ALA A 216 -0.99 10.59 -19.41
N TYR A 217 0.11 11.27 -19.12
CA TYR A 217 1.42 10.69 -18.88
C TYR A 217 1.91 11.10 -17.50
N THR A 218 2.49 10.15 -16.77
CA THR A 218 3.20 10.42 -15.52
C THR A 218 4.60 9.78 -15.59
N PRO A 219 5.66 10.57 -15.88
CA PRO A 219 7.02 10.05 -16.03
C PRO A 219 7.67 9.59 -14.74
N ASP A 220 7.11 9.96 -13.59
CA ASP A 220 7.79 9.96 -12.30
C ASP A 220 6.92 9.33 -11.21
N ARG A 221 6.15 8.30 -11.58
CA ARG A 221 5.36 7.49 -10.65
C ARG A 221 4.39 8.35 -9.84
N TYR A 222 3.53 9.08 -10.56
CA TYR A 222 2.40 9.85 -10.03
C TYR A 222 2.78 11.17 -9.33
N VAL A 223 3.95 11.74 -9.63
CA VAL A 223 4.35 13.04 -9.10
C VAL A 223 3.91 14.16 -10.05
N THR A 224 4.19 14.00 -11.35
CA THR A 224 3.75 14.89 -12.41
C THR A 224 2.73 14.22 -13.31
N PHE A 225 1.79 15.02 -13.82
CA PHE A 225 0.76 14.60 -14.76
C PHE A 225 0.71 15.59 -15.92
N GLU A 226 0.89 15.06 -17.12
CA GLU A 226 0.84 15.82 -18.36
C GLU A 226 -0.21 15.21 -19.27
N ARG A 227 -1.01 16.03 -19.94
CA ARG A 227 -1.86 15.58 -21.03
C ARG A 227 -1.02 15.33 -22.27
N ILE A 228 -1.14 14.14 -22.83
CA ILE A 228 -0.48 13.79 -24.09
C ILE A 228 -1.24 14.45 -25.25
N ASP A 229 -0.51 15.18 -26.08
CA ASP A 229 -0.99 15.66 -27.36
C ASP A 229 -0.39 14.84 -28.49
N LEU A 230 -1.25 14.16 -29.22
CA LEU A 230 -0.84 13.33 -30.35
C LEU A 230 -0.36 14.17 -31.54
N GLY A 231 -0.68 15.46 -31.58
CA GLY A 231 -0.52 16.28 -32.77
C GLY A 231 -1.57 15.90 -33.81
N ALA A 232 -2.11 16.91 -34.49
CA ALA A 232 -2.94 16.70 -35.69
C ALA A 232 -2.06 16.46 -36.91
#